data_AF-A0A212CI00-F1
#
_entry.id   AF-A0A212CI00-F1
#
_cell.length_a   1.000
_cell.length_b   1.000
_cell.length_c   1.000
_cell.angle_alpha   90.00
_cell.angle_beta   90.00
_cell.angle_gamma   90.00
#
_symmetry.space_group_name_H-M   'P 1'
#
loop_
_entity.id
_entity.type
_entity.pdbx_description
1 polymer ?
#
loop_
_entity_poly.entity_id
_entity_poly.type
_entity_poly.pdbx_seq_one_letter_code
_entity_poly.pdbx_strand_id
1 'polypeptide(L)'
;MDASKLSLCGEESFGTGSDHIREKDGLWAVLAWLSILATRKQSVEDILKDHWQKYGRNFFTRYDYEEVEAEGANKMMKELEALISDRSFVGKQFPVSDKVYTVEKIDNFEYSDPVDGSISRNQGLRLIFADGSRIIFRLSGTGSAGATIRLYIDSYEKDLAKIYQDPQVMLAPLISIALKVSQLQEKTGRTAPTVIT
;
A
#
# COMPACT_ATOMS: atom_id res chain seq x y z
N MET A 1 -11.03 3.18 -19.76
CA MET A 1 -11.91 2.00 -19.91
C MET A 1 -12.28 1.73 -21.36
N ASP A 2 -12.21 2.71 -22.26
CA ASP A 2 -12.71 2.59 -23.63
C ASP A 2 -11.93 1.60 -24.51
N ALA A 3 -10.70 1.24 -24.11
CA ALA A 3 -9.94 0.15 -24.71
C ALA A 3 -10.53 -1.25 -24.39
N SER A 4 -11.60 -1.35 -23.60
CA SER A 4 -12.27 -2.60 -23.18
C SER A 4 -11.34 -3.60 -22.48
N LYS A 5 -10.31 -3.09 -21.79
CA LYS A 5 -9.30 -3.89 -21.06
C LYS A 5 -9.56 -4.00 -19.55
N LEU A 6 -10.61 -3.36 -19.02
CA LEU A 6 -10.86 -3.24 -17.58
C LEU A 6 -12.36 -3.12 -17.31
N SER A 7 -12.92 -4.07 -16.55
CA SER A 7 -14.35 -4.03 -16.16
C SER A 7 -14.58 -3.82 -14.66
N LEU A 8 -13.59 -4.06 -13.80
CA LEU A 8 -13.67 -3.81 -12.36
C LEU A 8 -12.36 -3.18 -11.89
N CYS A 9 -12.42 -2.08 -11.14
CA CYS A 9 -11.26 -1.44 -10.56
C CYS A 9 -11.56 -0.88 -9.16
N GLY A 10 -10.50 -0.60 -8.41
CA GLY A 10 -10.59 0.02 -7.10
C GLY A 10 -9.28 0.63 -6.65
N GLU A 11 -9.38 1.51 -5.66
CA GLU A 11 -8.28 2.23 -5.02
C GLU A 11 -8.43 2.12 -3.51
N GLU A 12 -7.32 2.04 -2.79
CA GLU A 12 -7.30 1.93 -1.31
C GLU A 12 -8.00 3.11 -0.61
N SER A 13 -8.08 4.25 -1.30
CA SER A 13 -8.76 5.48 -0.88
C SER A 13 -10.29 5.39 -0.95
N PHE A 14 -10.85 4.23 -0.57
CA PHE A 14 -12.28 3.93 -0.54
C PHE A 14 -12.98 4.05 -1.89
N GLY A 15 -12.25 3.76 -2.96
CA GLY A 15 -12.73 3.86 -4.33
C GLY A 15 -13.03 2.50 -4.94
N THR A 16 -14.20 2.32 -5.53
CA THR A 16 -14.50 1.13 -6.36
C THR A 16 -15.39 1.54 -7.53
N GLY A 17 -15.20 0.91 -8.68
CA GLY A 17 -15.98 1.18 -9.89
C GLY A 17 -15.88 0.07 -10.92
N SER A 18 -16.66 0.20 -11.99
CA SER A 18 -16.65 -0.68 -13.16
C SER A 18 -16.80 0.12 -14.45
N ASP A 19 -16.73 -0.54 -15.59
CA ASP A 19 -16.85 0.08 -16.92
C ASP A 19 -18.24 0.64 -17.28
N HIS A 20 -19.22 0.53 -16.37
CA HIS A 20 -20.53 1.15 -16.52
C HIS A 20 -20.50 2.69 -16.59
N ILE A 21 -19.54 3.33 -15.91
CA ILE A 21 -19.23 4.77 -16.02
C ILE A 21 -17.71 4.98 -16.09
N ARG A 22 -17.24 6.23 -16.00
CA ARG A 22 -15.81 6.60 -16.01
C ARG A 22 -15.35 7.25 -14.72
N GLU A 23 -16.07 6.96 -13.63
CA GLU A 23 -15.81 7.48 -12.29
C GLU A 23 -15.97 6.36 -11.26
N LYS A 24 -15.50 6.61 -10.03
CA LYS A 24 -15.84 5.77 -8.88
C LYS A 24 -17.32 5.94 -8.56
N ASP A 25 -17.98 4.86 -8.14
CA ASP A 25 -19.39 4.90 -7.74
C ASP A 25 -19.60 4.14 -6.43
N GLY A 26 -19.80 4.91 -5.37
CA GLY A 26 -20.02 4.37 -4.03
C GLY A 26 -21.37 3.65 -3.88
N LEU A 27 -22.44 4.16 -4.52
CA LEU A 27 -23.75 3.51 -4.43
C LEU A 27 -23.76 2.22 -5.23
N TRP A 28 -23.13 2.21 -6.40
CA TRP A 28 -22.90 1.00 -7.18
C TRP A 28 -22.13 -0.05 -6.37
N ALA A 29 -21.06 0.33 -5.66
CA ALA A 29 -20.30 -0.59 -4.81
C ALA A 29 -21.15 -1.18 -3.67
N VAL A 30 -22.02 -0.37 -3.06
CA VAL A 30 -23.00 -0.84 -2.06
C VAL A 30 -23.97 -1.86 -2.68
N LEU A 31 -24.56 -1.57 -3.84
CA LEU A 31 -25.48 -2.49 -4.52
C LEU A 31 -24.78 -3.79 -4.96
N ALA A 32 -23.52 -3.72 -5.37
CA ALA A 32 -22.70 -4.89 -5.66
C ALA A 32 -22.53 -5.77 -4.40
N TRP A 33 -22.20 -5.17 -3.25
CA TRP A 33 -22.14 -5.89 -1.97
C TRP A 33 -23.47 -6.50 -1.55
N LEU A 34 -24.58 -5.76 -1.67
CA LEU A 34 -25.91 -6.29 -1.37
C LEU A 34 -26.28 -7.47 -2.27
N SER A 35 -25.86 -7.45 -3.54
CA SER A 35 -26.04 -8.56 -4.48
C SER A 35 -25.24 -9.80 -4.08
N ILE A 36 -23.99 -9.60 -3.63
CA ILE A 36 -23.14 -10.68 -3.09
C ILE A 36 -23.79 -11.27 -1.83
N LEU A 37 -24.24 -10.43 -0.90
CA LEU A 37 -24.89 -10.86 0.35
C LEU A 37 -26.18 -11.64 0.09
N ALA A 38 -27.04 -11.15 -0.80
CA ALA A 38 -28.28 -11.82 -1.16
C ALA A 38 -28.05 -13.21 -1.77
N THR A 39 -26.98 -13.36 -2.55
CA THR A 39 -26.61 -14.61 -3.21
C THR A 39 -25.95 -15.59 -2.24
N ARG A 40 -24.98 -15.12 -1.46
CA ARG A 40 -24.18 -15.93 -0.52
C ARG A 40 -24.94 -16.29 0.75
N LYS A 41 -25.92 -15.48 1.16
CA LYS A 41 -26.69 -15.64 2.41
C LYS A 41 -25.79 -15.78 3.65
N GLN A 42 -24.69 -15.03 3.66
CA GLN A 42 -23.69 -14.99 4.72
C GLN A 42 -23.54 -13.55 5.23
N SER A 43 -22.97 -13.38 6.41
CA SER A 43 -22.58 -12.05 6.89
C SER A 43 -21.40 -11.51 6.07
N VAL A 44 -21.18 -10.18 6.12
CA VAL A 44 -19.99 -9.56 5.51
C VAL A 44 -18.70 -10.17 6.08
N GLU A 45 -18.67 -10.41 7.39
CA GLU A 45 -17.52 -11.00 8.08
C GLU A 45 -17.24 -12.42 7.56
N ASP A 46 -18.25 -13.28 7.47
CA ASP A 46 -18.07 -14.66 6.99
C ASP A 46 -17.56 -14.69 5.54
N ILE A 47 -18.07 -13.81 4.69
CA ILE A 47 -17.59 -13.69 3.30
C ILE A 47 -16.11 -13.30 3.25
N LEU A 48 -15.69 -12.34 4.08
CA LEU A 48 -14.28 -11.95 4.18
C LEU A 48 -13.41 -13.09 4.75
N LYS A 49 -13.88 -13.79 5.79
CA LYS A 49 -13.16 -14.93 6.37
C LYS A 49 -12.98 -16.05 5.35
N ASP A 50 -14.02 -16.39 4.59
CA ASP A 50 -13.96 -17.37 3.49
C ASP A 50 -12.98 -16.91 2.40
N HIS A 51 -12.97 -15.61 2.07
CA HIS A 51 -12.05 -15.04 1.09
C HIS A 51 -10.58 -15.17 1.57
N TRP A 52 -10.30 -14.82 2.83
CA TRP A 52 -8.97 -14.93 3.41
C TRP A 52 -8.49 -16.38 3.54
N GLN A 53 -9.38 -17.33 3.88
CA GLN A 53 -9.00 -18.75 3.87
C GLN A 53 -8.60 -19.23 2.47
N LYS A 54 -9.29 -18.75 1.44
CA LYS A 54 -9.07 -19.19 0.06
C LYS A 54 -7.83 -18.56 -0.58
N TYR A 55 -7.57 -17.28 -0.34
CA TYR A 55 -6.54 -16.51 -1.05
C TYR A 55 -5.36 -16.07 -0.15
N GLY A 56 -5.46 -16.27 1.16
CA GLY A 56 -4.64 -15.57 2.14
C GLY A 56 -5.20 -14.17 2.44
N ARG A 57 -4.62 -13.50 3.43
CA ARG A 57 -4.98 -12.14 3.82
C ARG A 57 -3.82 -11.19 3.52
N ASN A 58 -4.12 -10.14 2.77
CA ASN A 58 -3.30 -8.94 2.71
C ASN A 58 -3.71 -8.02 3.86
N PHE A 59 -2.95 -8.04 4.94
CA PHE A 59 -3.07 -7.01 5.96
C PHE A 59 -2.60 -5.70 5.36
N PHE A 60 -3.40 -4.64 5.50
CA PHE A 60 -3.12 -3.36 4.88
C PHE A 60 -3.37 -2.22 5.87
N THR A 61 -2.52 -1.20 5.83
CA THR A 61 -2.79 0.10 6.46
C THR A 61 -2.12 1.22 5.67
N ARG A 62 -2.69 2.42 5.74
CA ARG A 62 -2.08 3.65 5.25
C ARG A 62 -1.84 4.62 6.39
N TYR A 63 -0.60 5.10 6.48
CA TYR A 63 -0.16 6.12 7.42
C TYR A 63 0.08 7.41 6.65
N ASP A 64 -0.68 8.45 6.98
CA ASP A 64 -0.51 9.78 6.39
C ASP A 64 0.19 10.70 7.39
N TYR A 65 1.35 11.23 7.00
CA TYR A 65 2.07 12.27 7.72
C TYR A 65 1.84 13.59 6.98
N GLU A 66 0.76 14.26 7.38
CA GLU A 66 0.28 15.49 6.73
C GLU A 66 1.08 16.71 7.19
N GLU A 67 1.21 17.71 6.32
CA GLU A 67 1.85 19.01 6.64
C GLU A 67 3.29 18.88 7.18
N VAL A 68 4.08 17.92 6.67
CA VAL A 68 5.50 17.83 6.98
C VAL A 68 6.29 18.88 6.20
N GLU A 69 7.42 19.31 6.76
CA GLU A 69 8.33 20.22 6.08
C GLU A 69 8.86 19.57 4.79
N ALA A 70 8.82 20.33 3.68
CA ALA A 70 9.03 19.80 2.34
C ALA A 70 10.49 19.41 2.10
N GLU A 71 11.47 20.17 2.59
CA GLU A 71 12.89 19.85 2.45
C GLU A 71 13.23 18.51 3.10
N GLY A 72 12.80 18.29 4.35
CA GLY A 72 12.96 17.04 5.09
C GLY A 72 12.29 15.85 4.38
N ALA A 73 11.05 16.03 3.90
CA ALA A 73 10.32 14.99 3.19
C ALA A 73 10.98 14.63 1.84
N ASN A 74 11.42 15.62 1.06
CA ASN A 74 12.13 15.38 -0.20
C ASN A 74 13.48 14.71 0.04
N LYS A 75 14.20 15.11 1.08
CA LYS A 75 15.46 14.46 1.48
C LYS A 75 15.26 12.99 1.84
N MET A 76 14.22 12.69 2.62
CA MET A 76 13.83 11.31 2.96
C MET A 76 13.58 10.47 1.69
N MET A 77 12.76 10.97 0.76
CA MET A 77 12.47 10.26 -0.49
C MET A 77 13.70 10.05 -1.35
N LYS A 78 14.58 11.05 -1.46
CA LYS A 78 15.83 10.96 -2.23
C LYS A 78 16.81 9.93 -1.64
N GLU A 79 16.92 9.87 -0.32
CA GLU A 79 17.76 8.88 0.37
C GLU A 79 17.20 7.46 0.20
N LEU A 80 15.88 7.29 0.27
CA LEU A 80 15.22 6.01 -0.05
C LEU A 80 15.43 5.60 -1.52
N GLU A 81 15.31 6.55 -2.46
CA GLU A 81 15.51 6.30 -3.88
C GLU A 81 16.96 5.90 -4.20
N ALA A 82 17.94 6.45 -3.48
CA ALA A 82 19.34 6.07 -3.63
C ALA A 82 19.60 4.59 -3.33
N LEU A 83 18.77 3.95 -2.48
CA LEU A 83 18.85 2.51 -2.20
C LEU A 83 18.58 1.64 -3.45
N ILE A 84 17.88 2.17 -4.46
CA ILE A 84 17.66 1.47 -5.73
C ILE A 84 18.99 1.19 -6.45
N SER A 85 19.96 2.11 -6.32
CA SER A 85 21.29 1.94 -6.92
C SER A 85 22.22 1.05 -6.09
N ASP A 86 21.85 0.73 -4.84
CA ASP A 86 22.60 -0.17 -3.98
C ASP A 86 22.30 -1.62 -4.33
N ARG A 87 23.21 -2.26 -5.07
CA ARG A 87 23.09 -3.67 -5.48
C ARG A 87 23.03 -4.65 -4.30
N SER A 88 23.50 -4.25 -3.12
CA SER A 88 23.42 -5.07 -1.91
C SER A 88 22.05 -5.01 -1.21
N PHE A 89 21.17 -4.09 -1.65
CA PHE A 89 19.87 -3.92 -1.04
C PHE A 89 18.89 -5.02 -1.45
N VAL A 90 18.94 -5.50 -2.69
CA VAL A 90 18.22 -6.70 -3.11
C VAL A 90 18.86 -7.92 -2.44
N GLY A 91 18.05 -8.77 -1.82
CA GLY A 91 18.49 -9.88 -0.97
C GLY A 91 18.77 -9.50 0.47
N LYS A 92 18.76 -8.21 0.82
CA LYS A 92 18.88 -7.77 2.22
C LYS A 92 17.74 -8.34 3.05
N GLN A 93 18.08 -8.83 4.23
CA GLN A 93 17.13 -9.46 5.15
C GLN A 93 16.86 -8.55 6.35
N PHE A 94 15.58 -8.44 6.72
CA PHE A 94 15.12 -7.76 7.92
C PHE A 94 14.46 -8.78 8.85
N PRO A 95 15.20 -9.34 9.82
CA PRO A 95 14.62 -10.17 10.86
C PRO A 95 13.87 -9.28 11.86
N VAL A 96 12.56 -9.46 12.00
CA VAL A 96 11.72 -8.75 12.97
C VAL A 96 10.74 -9.73 13.60
N SER A 97 10.81 -9.87 14.92
CA SER A 97 10.03 -10.86 15.67
C SER A 97 10.28 -12.30 15.15
N ASP A 98 9.25 -13.00 14.70
CA ASP A 98 9.27 -14.37 14.19
C ASP A 98 9.38 -14.44 12.65
N LYS A 99 9.43 -13.30 11.94
CA LYS A 99 9.45 -13.24 10.48
C LYS A 99 10.74 -12.62 9.95
N VAL A 100 11.21 -13.10 8.80
CA VAL A 100 12.33 -12.51 8.06
C VAL A 100 11.81 -11.99 6.73
N TYR A 101 11.93 -10.67 6.53
CA TYR A 101 11.55 -10.03 5.27
C TYR A 101 12.79 -9.90 4.39
N THR A 102 12.84 -10.62 3.28
CA THR A 102 13.93 -10.54 2.29
C THR A 102 13.50 -9.65 1.14
N VAL A 103 14.25 -8.57 0.88
CA VAL A 103 13.98 -7.66 -0.23
C VAL A 103 14.16 -8.40 -1.55
N GLU A 104 13.08 -8.56 -2.29
CA GLU A 104 13.11 -9.14 -3.64
C GLU A 104 13.35 -8.05 -4.69
N LYS A 105 12.72 -6.87 -4.51
CA LYS A 105 12.82 -5.77 -5.45
C LYS A 105 12.65 -4.43 -4.74
N ILE A 106 13.40 -3.44 -5.20
CA ILE A 106 13.16 -2.03 -4.88
C ILE A 106 13.14 -1.22 -6.18
N ASP A 107 12.13 -0.37 -6.35
CA ASP A 107 12.05 0.53 -7.51
C ASP A 107 11.29 1.84 -7.19
N ASN A 108 11.39 2.79 -8.11
CA ASN A 108 10.49 3.94 -8.18
C ASN A 108 9.47 3.67 -9.27
N PHE A 109 8.19 3.58 -8.90
CA PHE A 109 7.15 3.07 -9.79
C PHE A 109 6.98 3.95 -11.03
N GLU A 110 6.99 3.29 -12.18
CA GLU A 110 6.72 3.87 -13.49
C GLU A 110 5.60 3.08 -14.17
N TYR A 111 4.69 3.78 -14.82
CA TYR A 111 3.60 3.19 -15.60
C TYR A 111 3.61 3.75 -17.02
N SER A 112 3.68 2.86 -18.01
CA SER A 112 3.51 3.18 -19.43
C SER A 112 2.09 2.81 -19.84
N ASP A 113 1.30 3.80 -20.25
CA ASP A 113 -0.10 3.59 -20.60
C ASP A 113 -0.21 2.84 -21.94
N PRO A 114 -0.89 1.68 -21.99
CA PRO A 114 -0.96 0.85 -23.19
C PRO A 114 -2.02 1.33 -24.20
N VAL A 115 -2.66 2.47 -23.98
CA VAL A 115 -3.67 3.09 -24.85
C VAL A 115 -3.12 4.35 -25.49
N ASP A 116 -2.62 5.30 -24.70
CA ASP A 116 -2.10 6.57 -25.21
C ASP A 116 -0.58 6.66 -25.28
N GLY A 117 0.14 5.68 -24.73
CA GLY A 117 1.61 5.64 -24.73
C GLY A 117 2.28 6.62 -23.76
N SER A 118 1.51 7.36 -22.97
CA SER A 118 2.06 8.27 -21.96
C SER A 118 2.82 7.49 -20.89
N ILE A 119 3.82 8.13 -20.27
CA ILE A 119 4.62 7.50 -19.23
C ILE A 119 4.62 8.35 -17.97
N SER A 120 4.06 7.79 -16.90
CA SER A 120 4.02 8.38 -15.57
C SER A 120 5.16 7.83 -14.72
N ARG A 121 6.16 8.68 -14.45
CA ARG A 121 7.34 8.34 -13.63
C ARG A 121 7.18 8.82 -12.21
N ASN A 122 8.03 8.32 -11.32
CA ASN A 122 8.14 8.77 -9.93
C ASN A 122 6.84 8.63 -9.13
N GLN A 123 6.08 7.57 -9.38
CA GLN A 123 4.73 7.39 -8.82
C GLN A 123 4.72 6.78 -7.41
N GLY A 124 5.89 6.42 -6.88
CA GLY A 124 6.07 5.96 -5.51
C GLY A 124 7.22 4.96 -5.39
N LEU A 125 7.97 5.05 -4.30
CA LEU A 125 9.03 4.11 -3.99
C LEU A 125 8.42 2.83 -3.42
N ARG A 126 8.80 1.67 -3.96
CA ARG A 126 8.27 0.37 -3.55
C ARG A 126 9.40 -0.53 -3.08
N LEU A 127 9.27 -1.07 -1.89
CA LEU A 127 10.06 -2.19 -1.40
C LEU A 127 9.16 -3.42 -1.44
N ILE A 128 9.53 -4.41 -2.23
CA ILE A 128 8.79 -5.66 -2.44
C ILE A 128 9.62 -6.78 -1.82
N PHE A 129 8.98 -7.58 -0.99
CA PHE A 129 9.60 -8.69 -0.28
C PHE A 129 9.20 -10.03 -0.91
N ALA A 130 10.09 -11.01 -0.81
CA ALA A 130 9.92 -12.33 -1.43
C ALA A 130 8.71 -13.14 -0.91
N ASP A 131 8.13 -12.75 0.23
CA ASP A 131 6.92 -13.36 0.79
C ASP A 131 5.62 -12.75 0.24
N GLY A 132 5.71 -11.79 -0.69
CA GLY A 132 4.58 -11.04 -1.25
C GLY A 132 4.25 -9.75 -0.50
N SER A 133 4.92 -9.46 0.61
CA SER A 133 4.72 -8.22 1.36
C SER A 133 5.33 -7.02 0.64
N ARG A 134 4.80 -5.82 0.92
CA ARG A 134 5.22 -4.56 0.29
C ARG A 134 5.19 -3.39 1.27
N ILE A 135 6.16 -2.50 1.11
CA ILE A 135 6.16 -1.15 1.69
C ILE A 135 6.17 -0.17 0.53
N ILE A 136 5.28 0.82 0.55
CA ILE A 136 5.21 1.87 -0.48
C ILE A 136 5.29 3.24 0.19
N PHE A 137 6.12 4.12 -0.36
CA PHE A 137 6.18 5.53 0.02
C PHE A 137 5.73 6.40 -1.15
N ARG A 138 4.80 7.32 -0.89
CA ARG A 138 4.43 8.38 -1.83
C ARG A 138 4.54 9.73 -1.15
N LEU A 139 5.08 10.70 -1.88
CA LEU A 139 5.11 12.10 -1.46
C LEU A 139 4.09 12.87 -2.30
N SER A 140 3.27 13.68 -1.66
CA SER A 140 2.24 14.47 -2.32
C SER A 140 2.22 15.91 -1.78
N GLY A 141 1.75 16.84 -2.63
CA GLY A 141 1.44 18.20 -2.20
C GLY A 141 2.63 19.04 -1.78
N THR A 142 3.74 19.11 -2.51
CA THR A 142 4.94 19.91 -2.13
C THR A 142 4.77 21.43 -2.29
N GLY A 143 3.56 21.97 -2.10
CA GLY A 143 3.23 23.38 -2.25
C GLY A 143 3.45 24.20 -0.96
N SER A 144 2.83 25.37 -0.89
CA SER A 144 2.96 26.30 0.25
C SER A 144 2.40 25.78 1.58
N ALA A 145 1.60 24.71 1.57
CA ALA A 145 0.97 24.12 2.76
C ALA A 145 1.79 22.98 3.41
N GLY A 146 3.07 22.81 3.02
CA GLY A 146 3.88 21.64 3.42
C GLY A 146 3.53 20.42 2.57
N ALA A 147 4.22 19.30 2.78
CA ALA A 147 4.03 18.06 2.03
C ALA A 147 3.31 16.99 2.85
N THR A 148 2.72 16.01 2.17
CA THR A 148 2.13 14.81 2.80
C THR A 148 2.89 13.57 2.34
N ILE A 149 3.52 12.87 3.28
CA ILE A 149 4.06 11.53 3.08
C ILE A 149 2.97 10.52 3.36
N ARG A 150 2.66 9.67 2.38
CA ARG A 150 1.78 8.51 2.54
C ARG A 150 2.61 7.24 2.55
N LEU A 151 2.56 6.52 3.65
CA LEU A 151 3.20 5.23 3.85
C LEU A 151 2.14 4.13 3.80
N TYR A 152 2.29 3.21 2.85
CA TYR A 152 1.40 2.05 2.71
C TYR A 152 2.16 0.81 3.12
N ILE A 153 1.54 0.01 3.98
CA ILE A 153 2.07 -1.28 4.41
C ILE A 153 1.10 -2.36 3.95
N ASP A 154 1.63 -3.36 3.25
CA ASP A 154 0.89 -4.53 2.79
C ASP A 154 1.66 -5.79 3.22
N SER A 155 1.13 -6.51 4.20
CA SER A 155 1.73 -7.75 4.73
C SER A 155 0.89 -8.94 4.31
N TYR A 156 1.45 -9.80 3.45
CA TYR A 156 0.77 -11.02 3.02
C TYR A 156 0.92 -12.13 4.06
N GLU A 157 -0.19 -12.80 4.37
CA GLU A 157 -0.25 -13.94 5.27
C GLU A 157 -1.15 -15.04 4.72
N LYS A 158 -0.68 -16.28 4.80
CA LYS A 158 -1.42 -17.48 4.36
C LYS A 158 -1.64 -18.49 5.48
N ASP A 159 -0.98 -18.33 6.63
CA ASP A 159 -1.18 -19.17 7.80
C ASP A 159 -2.57 -18.91 8.39
N LEU A 160 -3.42 -19.95 8.38
CA LEU A 160 -4.79 -19.89 8.87
C LEU A 160 -4.89 -19.50 10.35
N ALA A 161 -3.85 -19.74 11.16
CA ALA A 161 -3.81 -19.30 12.55
C ALA A 161 -3.55 -17.79 12.70
N LYS A 162 -2.98 -17.17 11.66
CA LYS A 162 -2.55 -15.76 11.66
C LYS A 162 -3.50 -14.85 10.90
N ILE A 163 -4.22 -15.33 9.88
CA ILE A 163 -5.10 -14.49 9.04
C ILE A 163 -6.23 -13.78 9.82
N TYR A 164 -6.60 -14.24 11.03
CA TYR A 164 -7.64 -13.60 11.84
C TYR A 164 -7.12 -12.69 12.96
N GLN A 165 -5.80 -12.51 13.04
CA GLN A 165 -5.20 -11.64 14.05
C GLN A 165 -5.51 -10.17 13.76
N ASP A 166 -5.26 -9.33 14.78
CA ASP A 166 -5.39 -7.89 14.68
C ASP A 166 -4.41 -7.32 13.62
N PRO A 167 -4.88 -6.45 12.69
CA PRO A 167 -4.02 -5.87 11.67
C PRO A 167 -2.84 -5.08 12.22
N GLN A 168 -3.02 -4.29 13.28
CA GLN A 168 -1.94 -3.44 13.80
C GLN A 168 -0.82 -4.29 14.40
N VAL A 169 -1.16 -5.41 15.04
CA VAL A 169 -0.18 -6.41 15.50
C VAL A 169 0.56 -7.06 14.31
N MET A 170 -0.17 -7.50 13.29
CA MET A 170 0.42 -8.18 12.12
C MET A 170 1.25 -7.26 11.22
N LEU A 171 0.96 -5.96 11.23
CA LEU A 171 1.64 -4.94 10.42
C LEU A 171 2.83 -4.29 11.15
N ALA A 172 2.88 -4.35 12.48
CA ALA A 172 3.95 -3.75 13.29
C ALA A 172 5.38 -4.07 12.81
N PRO A 173 5.71 -5.32 12.40
CA PRO A 173 7.04 -5.63 11.89
C PRO A 173 7.43 -4.82 10.64
N LEU A 174 6.53 -4.74 9.64
CA LEU A 174 6.78 -3.98 8.41
C LEU A 174 6.76 -2.48 8.64
N ILE A 175 5.89 -1.98 9.54
CA ILE A 175 5.90 -0.57 9.96
C ILE A 175 7.27 -0.22 10.55
N SER A 176 7.81 -1.06 11.44
CA SER A 176 9.14 -0.85 12.03
C SER A 176 10.25 -0.82 10.97
N ILE A 177 10.21 -1.73 9.99
CA ILE A 177 11.15 -1.73 8.86
C ILE A 177 11.01 -0.44 8.05
N ALA A 178 9.79 -0.04 7.71
CA ALA A 178 9.51 1.16 6.94
C ALA A 178 10.09 2.41 7.62
N LEU A 179 9.80 2.59 8.92
CA LEU A 179 10.29 3.74 9.69
C LEU A 179 11.81 3.75 9.80
N LYS A 180 12.44 2.58 10.04
CA LYS A 180 13.89 2.46 10.16
C LYS A 180 14.62 2.73 8.83
N VAL A 181 14.10 2.18 7.73
CA VAL A 181 14.74 2.33 6.40
C VAL A 181 14.59 3.76 5.88
N SER A 182 13.44 4.39 6.13
CA SER A 182 13.20 5.78 5.72
C SER A 182 13.82 6.83 6.64
N GLN A 183 14.12 6.48 7.89
CA GLN A 183 14.45 7.44 8.94
C GLN A 183 13.38 8.54 9.06
N LEU A 184 12.10 8.17 8.86
CA LEU A 184 11.00 9.13 8.74
C LEU A 184 10.92 10.06 9.95
N GLN A 185 11.09 9.51 11.16
CA GLN A 185 11.05 10.28 12.39
C GLN A 185 12.19 11.31 12.45
N GLU A 186 13.40 10.90 12.09
CA GLU A 186 14.58 11.77 12.10
C GLU A 186 14.50 12.88 11.04
N LYS A 187 13.88 12.60 9.89
CA LYS A 187 13.76 13.59 8.79
C LYS A 187 12.58 14.55 8.95
N THR A 188 11.51 14.13 9.63
CA THR A 188 10.27 14.91 9.72
C THR A 188 9.95 15.41 11.13
N GLY A 189 10.61 14.87 12.15
CA GLY A 189 10.28 15.10 13.56
C GLY A 189 8.99 14.40 14.02
N ARG A 190 8.29 13.66 13.13
CA ARG A 190 7.02 13.00 13.45
C ARG A 190 7.25 11.68 14.15
N THR A 191 6.70 11.54 15.36
CA THR A 191 6.73 10.30 16.15
C THR A 191 5.53 9.39 15.90
N ALA A 192 4.47 9.92 15.25
CA ALA A 192 3.25 9.21 14.89
C ALA A 192 2.67 9.78 13.59
N PRO A 193 1.91 8.98 12.81
CA PRO A 193 1.15 9.50 11.67
C PRO A 193 0.04 10.45 12.13
N THR A 194 -0.34 11.38 11.26
CA THR A 194 -1.51 12.25 11.49
C THR A 194 -2.81 11.46 11.34
N VAL A 195 -2.87 10.59 10.33
CA VAL A 195 -4.04 9.74 10.03
C VAL A 195 -3.58 8.30 9.81
N ILE A 196 -4.37 7.36 10.33
CA ILE A 196 -4.24 5.92 10.07
C ILE A 196 -5.54 5.44 9.42
N THR A 197 -5.40 4.74 8.31
CA THR A 197 -6.51 4.06 7.60
C THR A 197 -6.25 2.56 7.57
#